data_AF-A0A0G4GTH7-F1
#
_entry.id   AF-A0A0G4GTH7-F1
#
_cell.length_a   1.000
_cell.length_b   1.000
_cell.length_c   1.000
_cell.angle_alpha   90.00
_cell.angle_beta   90.00
_cell.angle_gamma   90.00
#
_symmetry.space_group_name_H-M   'P 1'
#
loop_
_entity.id
_entity.type
_entity.pdbx_description
1 polymer ?
#
loop_
_entity_poly.entity_id
_entity_poly.type
_entity_poly.pdbx_seq_one_letter_code
_entity_poly.pdbx_strand_id
1 'polypeptide(L)'
;MMLCFCCIFLDEDLKADGESPQLCITLPPLYPHKSLRAELLSSCLPTHRLAECEEALKERARECAERGEECVVDIVQSAKDSLADFVAEHRTEIEEAAQAAADDEADDDEEDDMSDDALAEELQLLELQASAAARPPARQQQQLGRRVCYSHHIRAETKRRYIIQWALELRLGGFSKIGYPGVVIVEGPEEGCMEYITRLQRLRWKHFVVRGEEIIDVPASKCLDDMRRLPRGFEELGSKEMGRMADECRKAG
;
A
#
# COMPACT_ATOMS: atom_id res chain seq x y z
N MET A 1 -36.03 -12.45 -4.67
CA MET A 1 -35.31 -13.13 -5.77
C MET A 1 -33.84 -13.10 -5.39
N MET A 2 -33.25 -14.26 -5.09
CA MET A 2 -31.95 -14.41 -4.43
C MET A 2 -30.82 -13.84 -5.28
N LEU A 3 -29.99 -12.96 -4.70
CA LEU A 3 -28.64 -12.71 -5.17
C LEU A 3 -27.82 -13.94 -4.80
N CYS A 4 -27.26 -14.65 -5.78
CA CYS A 4 -26.32 -15.74 -5.51
C CYS A 4 -24.93 -15.11 -5.34
N PHE A 5 -24.35 -15.29 -4.15
CA PHE A 5 -23.03 -14.79 -3.79
C PHE A 5 -22.10 -15.99 -3.70
N CYS A 6 -21.07 -16.03 -4.55
CA CYS A 6 -20.08 -17.09 -4.56
C CYS A 6 -18.70 -16.45 -4.34
N CYS A 7 -18.12 -16.66 -3.17
CA CYS A 7 -16.70 -16.40 -2.91
C CYS A 7 -15.92 -17.66 -3.30
N ILE A 8 -15.06 -17.54 -4.30
CA ILE A 8 -14.19 -18.63 -4.73
C ILE A 8 -12.78 -18.25 -4.32
N PHE A 9 -12.17 -19.11 -3.51
CA PHE A 9 -10.73 -19.06 -3.25
C PHE A 9 -10.02 -19.59 -4.49
N LEU A 10 -9.18 -18.76 -5.10
CA LEU A 10 -8.32 -19.20 -6.20
C LEU A 10 -7.13 -19.98 -5.58
N ASP A 11 -6.65 -21.00 -6.29
CA ASP A 11 -5.84 -22.14 -5.79
C ASP A 11 -4.69 -21.84 -4.80
N GLU A 12 -4.27 -22.87 -4.06
CA GLU A 12 -3.19 -22.82 -3.06
C GLU A 12 -1.81 -22.42 -3.63
N ASP A 13 -1.61 -22.55 -4.95
CA ASP A 13 -0.35 -22.24 -5.64
C ASP A 13 -0.10 -20.73 -5.83
N LEU A 14 -1.10 -19.89 -5.56
CA LEU A 14 -1.04 -18.42 -5.66
C LEU A 14 -0.77 -17.73 -4.30
N LYS A 15 -0.39 -18.49 -3.28
CA LYS A 15 -0.08 -17.94 -1.94
C LYS A 15 1.19 -17.09 -1.99
N ALA A 16 1.03 -15.80 -1.76
CA ALA A 16 2.07 -14.94 -1.24
C ALA A 16 1.72 -14.62 0.22
N ASP A 17 2.64 -14.87 1.15
CA ASP A 17 2.49 -14.56 2.59
C ASP A 17 1.29 -15.21 3.32
N GLY A 18 0.80 -16.36 2.82
CA GLY A 18 -0.18 -17.19 3.53
C GLY A 18 -1.66 -16.81 3.31
N GLU A 19 -1.93 -15.77 2.53
CA GLU A 19 -3.29 -15.39 2.11
C GLU A 19 -3.53 -15.75 0.65
N SER A 20 -4.70 -16.32 0.35
CA SER A 20 -5.11 -16.63 -1.01
C SER A 20 -6.01 -15.53 -1.58
N PRO A 21 -5.78 -15.14 -2.85
CA PRO A 21 -6.64 -14.19 -3.55
C PRO A 21 -8.08 -14.72 -3.61
N GLN A 22 -9.03 -13.85 -3.28
CA GLN A 22 -10.46 -14.17 -3.24
C GLN A 22 -11.17 -13.51 -4.42
N LEU A 23 -11.89 -14.32 -5.21
CA LEU A 23 -12.76 -13.84 -6.27
C LEU A 23 -14.21 -13.85 -5.79
N CYS A 24 -14.84 -12.68 -5.73
CA CYS A 24 -16.25 -12.52 -5.38
C CYS A 24 -17.10 -12.37 -6.64
N ILE A 25 -17.98 -13.35 -6.89
CA ILE A 25 -18.91 -13.33 -8.03
C ILE A 25 -20.34 -13.08 -7.52
N THR A 26 -20.99 -12.06 -8.08
CA THR A 26 -22.39 -11.74 -7.82
C THR A 26 -23.22 -11.89 -9.09
N LEU A 27 -24.18 -12.82 -9.06
CA LEU A 27 -25.08 -13.08 -10.19
C LEU A 27 -26.36 -12.21 -10.08
N PRO A 28 -26.68 -11.39 -11.09
CA PRO A 28 -27.91 -10.59 -11.10
C PRO A 28 -29.16 -11.44 -11.42
N PRO A 29 -30.38 -10.97 -11.08
CA PRO A 29 -31.64 -11.70 -11.28
C PRO A 29 -32.08 -11.91 -12.75
N LEU A 30 -31.24 -11.54 -13.73
CA LEU A 30 -31.46 -11.72 -15.18
C LEU A 30 -30.25 -12.36 -15.87
N TYR A 31 -29.37 -12.99 -15.10
CA TYR A 31 -28.26 -13.78 -15.64
C TYR A 31 -28.80 -14.99 -16.45
N PRO A 32 -28.20 -15.36 -17.61
CA PRO A 32 -26.98 -14.81 -18.21
C PRO A 32 -27.16 -13.53 -19.04
N HIS A 33 -28.39 -13.12 -19.37
CA HIS A 33 -28.66 -11.92 -20.18
C HIS A 33 -28.26 -10.57 -19.54
N LYS A 34 -27.81 -10.60 -18.28
CA LYS A 34 -27.26 -9.45 -17.56
C LYS A 34 -25.91 -9.84 -16.98
N SER A 35 -24.90 -9.04 -17.29
CA SER A 35 -23.50 -9.25 -16.88
C SER A 35 -23.37 -9.46 -15.38
N LEU A 36 -22.63 -10.49 -15.00
CA LEU A 36 -22.24 -10.75 -13.61
C LEU A 36 -21.25 -9.69 -13.13
N ARG A 37 -21.17 -9.52 -11.81
CA ARG A 37 -20.15 -8.69 -11.19
C ARG A 37 -19.08 -9.59 -10.60
N ALA A 38 -17.84 -9.40 -11.02
CA ALA A 38 -16.65 -10.05 -10.48
C ALA A 38 -15.79 -8.99 -9.79
N GLU A 39 -15.40 -9.22 -8.54
CA GLU A 39 -14.55 -8.35 -7.73
C GLU A 39 -13.41 -9.20 -7.15
N LEU A 40 -12.16 -8.75 -7.31
CA LEU A 40 -10.98 -9.49 -6.89
C LEU A 40 -10.41 -8.84 -5.63
N LEU A 41 -10.29 -9.63 -4.56
CA LEU A 41 -9.77 -9.19 -3.28
C LEU A 41 -8.44 -9.90 -3.04
N SER A 42 -7.36 -9.14 -2.94
CA SER A 42 -6.04 -9.67 -2.62
C SER A 42 -5.22 -8.64 -1.88
N SER A 43 -4.54 -9.07 -0.82
CA SER A 43 -3.55 -8.29 -0.06
C SER A 43 -2.16 -8.32 -0.70
N CYS A 44 -1.91 -9.27 -1.60
CA CYS A 44 -0.61 -9.47 -2.26
C CYS A 44 -0.47 -8.80 -3.64
N LEU A 45 -1.57 -8.26 -4.20
CA LEU A 45 -1.59 -7.61 -5.50
C LEU A 45 -1.71 -6.08 -5.35
N PRO A 46 -0.89 -5.29 -6.06
CA PRO A 46 -1.07 -3.84 -6.14
C PRO A 46 -2.46 -3.47 -6.70
N THR A 47 -3.04 -2.38 -6.20
CA THR A 47 -4.40 -1.95 -6.55
C THR A 47 -4.60 -1.71 -8.06
N HIS A 48 -3.59 -1.20 -8.76
CA HIS A 48 -3.65 -1.02 -10.23
C HIS A 48 -3.82 -2.34 -10.97
N ARG A 49 -3.12 -3.38 -10.54
CA ARG A 49 -3.16 -4.72 -11.16
C ARG A 49 -4.47 -5.44 -10.84
N LEU A 50 -4.99 -5.26 -9.62
CA LEU A 50 -6.35 -5.68 -9.28
C LEU A 50 -7.39 -5.03 -10.19
N ALA A 51 -7.29 -3.72 -10.41
CA ALA A 51 -8.21 -2.99 -11.27
C ALA A 51 -8.12 -3.44 -12.74
N GLU A 52 -6.91 -3.67 -13.25
CA GLU A 52 -6.66 -4.21 -14.59
C GLU A 52 -7.31 -5.59 -14.77
N CYS A 53 -7.11 -6.49 -13.80
CA CYS A 53 -7.76 -7.79 -13.78
C CYS A 53 -9.29 -7.67 -13.70
N GLU A 54 -9.82 -6.82 -12.80
CA GLU A 54 -11.26 -6.62 -12.66
C GLU A 54 -11.91 -6.06 -13.93
N GLU A 55 -11.27 -5.13 -14.63
CA GLU A 55 -11.78 -4.60 -15.90
C GLU A 55 -11.78 -5.68 -16.99
N ALA A 56 -10.72 -6.48 -17.10
CA ALA A 56 -10.69 -7.62 -18.01
C ALA A 56 -11.82 -8.63 -17.73
N LEU A 57 -12.07 -8.93 -16.44
CA LEU A 57 -13.16 -9.82 -16.04
C LEU A 57 -14.54 -9.22 -16.33
N LYS A 58 -14.73 -7.90 -16.15
CA LYS A 58 -15.98 -7.20 -16.47
C LYS A 58 -16.27 -7.20 -17.97
N GLU A 59 -15.26 -6.96 -18.79
CA GLU A 59 -15.39 -6.98 -20.25
C GLU A 59 -15.82 -8.37 -20.72
N ARG A 60 -15.13 -9.42 -20.29
CA ARG A 60 -15.50 -10.82 -20.59
C ARG A 60 -16.91 -11.16 -20.11
N ALA A 61 -17.27 -10.75 -18.89
CA ALA A 61 -18.61 -10.98 -18.34
C ALA A 61 -19.70 -10.26 -19.15
N ARG A 62 -19.38 -9.11 -19.75
CA ARG A 62 -20.29 -8.37 -20.62
C ARG A 62 -20.47 -9.06 -21.97
N GLU A 63 -19.40 -9.51 -22.61
CA GLU A 63 -19.46 -10.23 -23.88
C GLU A 63 -20.29 -11.52 -23.77
N CYS A 64 -20.16 -12.25 -22.67
CA CYS A 64 -20.97 -13.44 -22.41
C CYS A 64 -22.44 -13.08 -22.19
N ALA A 65 -22.73 -11.96 -21.53
CA ALA A 65 -24.09 -11.51 -21.33
C ALA A 65 -24.78 -11.05 -22.63
N GLU A 66 -24.03 -10.43 -23.55
CA GLU A 66 -24.52 -10.07 -24.89
C GLU A 66 -24.86 -11.31 -25.73
N ARG A 67 -24.11 -12.40 -25.53
CA ARG A 67 -24.39 -13.72 -26.13
C ARG A 67 -25.48 -14.51 -25.40
N GLY A 68 -25.84 -14.10 -24.18
CA GLY A 68 -26.78 -14.83 -23.32
C GLY A 68 -26.22 -16.16 -22.82
N GLU A 69 -24.90 -16.26 -22.68
CA GLU A 69 -24.18 -17.49 -22.31
C GLU A 69 -23.74 -17.45 -20.84
N GLU A 70 -23.67 -18.63 -20.21
CA GLU A 70 -23.14 -18.76 -18.85
C GLU A 70 -21.60 -18.71 -18.87
N CYS A 71 -21.00 -17.83 -18.08
CA CYS A 71 -19.55 -17.58 -18.10
C CYS A 71 -18.86 -17.65 -16.73
N VAL A 72 -19.53 -18.13 -15.68
CA VAL A 72 -18.95 -18.18 -14.32
C VAL A 72 -17.61 -18.92 -14.31
N VAL A 73 -17.53 -20.08 -14.96
CA VAL A 73 -16.31 -20.90 -15.00
C VAL A 73 -15.19 -20.18 -15.76
N ASP A 74 -15.52 -19.56 -16.89
CA ASP A 74 -14.55 -18.83 -17.72
C ASP A 74 -13.99 -17.61 -16.99
N ILE A 75 -14.82 -16.92 -16.22
CA ILE A 75 -14.41 -15.79 -15.38
C ILE A 75 -13.49 -16.25 -14.26
N VAL A 76 -13.81 -17.37 -13.61
CA VAL A 76 -12.93 -17.95 -12.57
C VAL A 76 -11.59 -18.37 -13.17
N GLN A 77 -11.59 -19.05 -14.31
CA GLN A 77 -10.35 -19.51 -14.95
C GLN A 77 -9.50 -18.33 -15.42
N SER A 78 -10.12 -17.33 -16.07
CA SER A 78 -9.41 -16.13 -16.49
C SER A 78 -8.79 -15.38 -15.31
N ALA A 79 -9.46 -15.33 -14.16
CA ALA A 79 -8.91 -14.71 -12.96
C ALA A 79 -7.71 -15.50 -12.40
N LYS A 80 -7.73 -16.84 -12.48
CA LYS A 80 -6.59 -17.69 -12.09
C LYS A 80 -5.40 -17.43 -13.00
N ASP A 81 -5.61 -17.44 -14.31
CA ASP A 81 -4.54 -17.30 -15.30
C ASP A 81 -3.86 -15.92 -15.20
N SER A 82 -4.65 -14.84 -15.14
CA SER A 82 -4.11 -13.48 -14.97
C SER A 82 -3.32 -13.29 -13.68
N LEU A 83 -3.67 -14.03 -12.63
CA LEU A 83 -2.97 -13.97 -11.36
C LEU A 83 -1.70 -14.83 -11.34
N ALA A 84 -1.70 -15.97 -12.05
CA ALA A 84 -0.52 -16.79 -12.22
C ALA A 84 0.57 -16.06 -13.02
N ASP A 85 0.16 -15.35 -14.08
CA ASP A 85 1.06 -14.52 -14.89
C ASP A 85 1.70 -13.40 -14.04
N PHE A 86 0.91 -12.76 -13.17
CA PHE A 86 1.40 -11.70 -12.28
C PHE A 86 2.45 -12.21 -11.27
N VAL A 87 2.20 -13.34 -10.62
CA VAL A 87 3.14 -13.91 -9.65
C VAL A 87 4.44 -14.34 -10.32
N ALA A 88 4.38 -14.79 -11.57
CA ALA A 88 5.55 -15.12 -12.37
C ALA A 88 6.36 -13.86 -12.76
N GLU A 89 5.70 -12.81 -13.26
CA GLU A 89 6.35 -11.53 -13.58
C GLU A 89 7.08 -10.95 -12.36
N HIS A 90 6.41 -10.89 -11.21
CA HIS A 90 6.98 -10.28 -10.01
C HIS A 90 8.18 -11.06 -9.45
N ARG A 91 8.19 -12.39 -9.55
CA ARG A 91 9.36 -13.21 -9.18
C ARG A 91 10.56 -12.88 -10.07
N THR A 92 10.32 -12.67 -11.35
CA THR A 92 11.36 -12.38 -12.35
C THR A 92 11.95 -10.98 -12.13
N GLU A 93 11.11 -9.97 -11.86
CA GLU A 93 11.55 -8.61 -11.54
C GLU A 93 12.40 -8.54 -10.26
N ILE A 94 12.07 -9.34 -9.24
CA ILE A 94 12.84 -9.44 -7.99
C ILE A 94 14.21 -10.10 -8.24
N GLU A 95 14.26 -11.14 -9.07
CA GLU A 95 15.52 -11.84 -9.41
C GLU A 95 16.44 -10.96 -10.26
N GLU A 96 15.91 -10.21 -11.23
CA GLU A 96 16.69 -9.28 -12.06
C GLU A 96 17.21 -8.09 -11.25
N ALA A 97 16.40 -7.54 -10.33
CA ALA A 97 16.83 -6.47 -9.43
C ALA A 97 17.91 -6.94 -8.43
N ALA A 98 17.82 -8.19 -7.95
CA ALA A 98 18.83 -8.77 -7.07
C ALA A 98 20.16 -9.03 -7.80
N GLN A 99 20.11 -9.40 -9.08
CA GLN A 99 21.30 -9.61 -9.91
C GLN A 99 21.98 -8.27 -10.28
N ALA A 100 21.21 -7.23 -10.57
CA ALA A 100 21.73 -5.88 -10.84
C ALA A 100 22.42 -5.24 -9.61
N ALA A 101 21.98 -5.57 -8.39
CA ALA A 101 22.58 -5.08 -7.15
C ALA A 101 23.93 -5.75 -6.79
N ALA A 102 24.28 -6.88 -7.44
CA ALA A 102 25.53 -7.60 -7.16
C ALA A 102 26.75 -7.07 -7.94
N ASP A 103 26.54 -6.25 -8.98
CA ASP A 103 27.61 -5.76 -9.87
C ASP A 103 28.15 -4.36 -9.51
N ASP A 104 27.60 -3.68 -8.49
CA ASP A 104 27.89 -2.24 -8.19
C ASP A 104 28.76 -2.00 -6.93
N GLU A 105 29.42 -3.04 -6.41
CA GLU A 105 30.37 -2.91 -5.29
C GLU A 105 31.81 -2.81 -5.79
N ALA A 106 32.19 -1.64 -6.30
CA ALA A 106 33.59 -1.22 -6.41
C ALA A 106 33.76 0.31 -6.30
N ASP A 107 34.47 0.68 -5.23
CA ASP A 107 35.22 1.92 -4.97
C ASP A 107 34.55 3.14 -4.31
N ASP A 108 35.37 3.68 -3.39
CA ASP A 108 35.12 4.64 -2.31
C ASP A 108 34.98 6.11 -2.78
N ASP A 109 34.26 6.86 -1.93
CA ASP A 109 34.37 8.28 -1.54
C ASP A 109 34.51 9.41 -2.61
N GLU A 110 33.67 10.45 -2.39
CA GLU A 110 33.66 11.82 -2.96
C GLU A 110 33.01 12.06 -4.34
N GLU A 111 31.75 12.53 -4.35
CA GLU A 111 31.35 13.92 -4.66
C GLU A 111 29.81 14.02 -4.76
N ASP A 112 29.20 14.69 -3.77
CA ASP A 112 27.83 15.22 -3.84
C ASP A 112 27.84 16.43 -4.80
N ASP A 113 27.43 16.22 -6.05
CA ASP A 113 26.59 17.13 -6.85
C ASP A 113 26.29 16.44 -8.19
N MET A 114 25.01 16.27 -8.56
CA MET A 114 24.48 16.36 -9.93
C MET A 114 22.98 15.97 -10.01
N SER A 115 22.17 17.04 -10.11
CA SER A 115 20.82 17.20 -10.71
C SER A 115 19.66 16.26 -10.31
N ASP A 116 18.87 16.73 -9.35
CA ASP A 116 17.55 16.22 -8.90
C ASP A 116 16.40 16.41 -9.92
N ASP A 117 16.65 17.00 -11.10
CA ASP A 117 15.58 17.36 -12.05
C ASP A 117 14.96 16.15 -12.78
N ALA A 118 15.68 15.04 -12.94
CA ALA A 118 15.15 13.85 -13.64
C ALA A 118 14.22 13.00 -12.77
N LEU A 119 14.46 12.96 -11.44
CA LEU A 119 13.65 12.16 -10.50
C LEU A 119 12.34 12.86 -10.12
N ALA A 120 12.28 14.19 -10.24
CA ALA A 120 11.08 14.96 -9.97
C ALA A 120 9.99 14.74 -11.04
N GLU A 121 10.37 14.61 -12.32
CA GLU A 121 9.42 14.37 -13.41
C GLU A 121 8.81 12.96 -13.35
N GLU A 122 9.57 11.96 -12.92
CA GLU A 122 9.09 10.57 -12.82
C GLU A 122 8.10 10.38 -11.65
N LEU A 123 8.32 11.07 -10.53
CA LEU A 123 7.40 11.07 -9.39
C LEU A 123 6.09 11.81 -9.68
N GLN A 124 6.13 12.85 -10.51
CA GLN A 124 4.96 13.68 -10.82
C GLN A 124 3.96 12.94 -11.73
N LEU A 125 4.41 12.01 -12.56
CA LEU A 125 3.55 11.17 -13.40
C LEU A 125 2.80 10.09 -12.59
N LEU A 126 3.40 9.57 -11.52
CA LEU A 126 2.79 8.58 -10.64
C LEU A 126 1.71 9.19 -9.72
N GLU A 127 1.92 10.42 -9.24
CA GLU A 127 0.95 11.13 -8.39
C GLU A 127 -0.36 11.47 -9.13
N LEU A 128 -0.28 11.76 -10.44
CA LEU A 128 -1.47 12.04 -11.27
C LEU A 128 -2.36 10.79 -11.45
N GLN A 129 -1.75 9.60 -11.50
CA GLN A 129 -2.47 8.33 -11.64
C GLN A 129 -3.16 7.90 -10.33
N ALA A 130 -2.59 8.25 -9.18
CA ALA A 130 -3.16 7.91 -7.87
C ALA A 130 -4.42 8.71 -7.50
N SER A 131 -4.61 9.93 -8.04
CA SER A 131 -5.72 10.81 -7.65
C SER A 131 -7.09 10.45 -8.27
N ALA A 132 -7.12 9.60 -9.31
CA ALA A 132 -8.34 9.25 -10.03
C ALA A 132 -9.17 8.12 -9.36
N ALA A 133 -8.62 7.43 -8.36
CA ALA A 133 -9.19 6.19 -7.80
C ALA A 133 -10.02 6.37 -6.51
N ALA A 134 -10.62 7.54 -6.27
CA ALA A 134 -11.45 7.74 -5.08
C ALA A 134 -12.85 7.09 -5.23
N ARG A 135 -12.93 5.77 -5.02
CA ARG A 135 -14.18 5.04 -4.78
C ARG A 135 -14.37 4.86 -3.26
N PRO A 136 -15.55 5.12 -2.67
CA PRO A 136 -15.72 4.94 -1.24
C PRO A 136 -15.62 3.44 -0.90
N PRO A 137 -14.78 3.03 0.07
CA PRO A 137 -14.60 1.63 0.38
C PRO A 137 -15.89 1.04 0.98
N ALA A 138 -16.20 -0.20 0.59
CA ALA A 138 -17.13 -1.04 1.33
C ALA A 138 -16.69 -1.09 2.80
N ARG A 139 -17.64 -1.21 3.74
CA ARG A 139 -17.38 -1.12 5.20
C ARG A 139 -16.45 -2.23 5.71
N GLN A 140 -15.16 -2.12 5.44
CA GLN A 140 -14.08 -2.81 6.13
C GLN A 140 -13.97 -2.22 7.53
N GLN A 141 -13.68 -3.06 8.52
CA GLN A 141 -13.39 -2.60 9.88
C GLN A 141 -12.17 -1.69 9.78
N GLN A 142 -12.34 -0.42 10.13
CA GLN A 142 -11.25 0.55 10.06
C GLN A 142 -10.23 0.17 11.14
N GLN A 143 -8.96 0.09 10.77
CA GLN A 143 -7.87 -0.14 11.72
C GLN A 143 -7.03 1.12 11.83
N LEU A 144 -6.69 1.47 13.08
CA LEU A 144 -5.76 2.53 13.41
C LEU A 144 -4.38 1.91 13.61
N GLY A 145 -3.41 2.33 12.81
CA GLY A 145 -2.02 1.93 12.91
C GLY A 145 -1.18 2.96 13.68
N ARG A 146 -0.19 2.48 14.42
CA ARG A 146 0.93 3.29 14.93
C ARG A 146 2.24 2.58 14.64
N ARG A 147 3.23 3.35 14.17
CA ARG A 147 4.57 2.82 13.92
C ARG A 147 5.62 3.76 14.46
N VAL A 148 6.65 3.17 15.05
CA VAL A 148 7.84 3.86 15.54
C VAL A 148 9.04 3.32 14.79
N CYS A 149 9.68 4.18 14.02
CA CYS A 149 10.86 3.84 13.24
C CYS A 149 12.09 4.52 13.80
N TYR A 150 13.19 3.79 13.77
CA TYR A 150 14.50 4.23 14.21
C TYR A 150 15.47 4.18 13.03
N SER A 151 16.25 5.24 12.85
CA SER A 151 17.32 5.29 11.87
C SER A 151 18.61 5.83 12.47
N HIS A 152 19.73 5.56 11.80
CA HIS A 152 21.03 6.07 12.25
C HIS A 152 21.00 7.61 12.23
N HIS A 153 20.63 8.24 11.11
CA HIS A 153 20.36 9.67 11.07
C HIS A 153 19.28 10.02 10.05
N ILE A 154 18.59 11.14 10.28
CA ILE A 154 17.81 11.86 9.27
C ILE A 154 18.47 13.23 9.09
N ARG A 155 19.32 13.39 8.08
CA ARG A 155 20.03 14.65 7.78
C ARG A 155 19.70 15.19 6.38
N ALA A 156 19.70 14.30 5.39
CA ALA A 156 19.42 14.65 4.00
C ALA A 156 18.08 15.39 3.88
N GLU A 157 18.11 16.56 3.24
CA GLU A 157 16.95 17.41 3.04
C GLU A 157 15.86 16.72 2.22
N THR A 158 16.27 15.95 1.20
CA THR A 158 15.38 15.13 0.37
C THR A 158 14.56 14.14 1.22
N LYS A 159 15.21 13.42 2.15
CA LYS A 159 14.53 12.49 3.06
C LYS A 159 13.56 13.21 3.98
N ARG A 160 13.97 14.37 4.51
CA ARG A 160 13.12 15.20 5.39
C ARG A 160 11.87 15.66 4.65
N ARG A 161 12.02 16.10 3.40
CA ARG A 161 10.89 16.49 2.54
C ARG A 161 9.92 15.33 2.31
N TYR A 162 10.42 14.16 1.92
CA TYR A 162 9.58 12.98 1.68
C TYR A 162 8.87 12.48 2.94
N ILE A 163 9.56 12.48 4.08
CA ILE A 163 8.99 12.11 5.38
C ILE A 163 7.73 12.94 5.68
N ILE A 164 7.79 14.27 5.47
CA ILE A 164 6.66 15.16 5.74
C ILE A 164 5.61 15.04 4.64
N GLN A 165 6.02 15.08 3.37
CA GLN A 165 5.12 15.04 2.21
C GLN A 165 4.23 13.79 2.24
N TRP A 166 4.82 12.60 2.35
CA TRP A 166 4.07 11.35 2.34
C TRP A 166 3.20 11.18 3.57
N ALA A 167 3.62 11.70 4.74
CA ALA A 167 2.80 11.64 5.93
C ALA A 167 1.52 12.47 5.76
N LEU A 168 1.63 13.68 5.21
CA LEU A 168 0.48 14.54 4.94
C LEU A 168 -0.42 13.98 3.83
N GLU A 169 0.19 13.43 2.76
CA GLU A 169 -0.51 12.78 1.65
C GLU A 169 -1.39 11.62 2.14
N LEU A 170 -0.83 10.75 2.98
CA LEU A 170 -1.50 9.58 3.55
C LEU A 170 -2.36 9.91 4.78
N ARG A 171 -2.54 11.21 5.11
CA ARG A 171 -3.30 11.72 6.27
C ARG A 171 -2.86 11.09 7.59
N LEU A 172 -1.55 10.90 7.72
CA LEU A 172 -0.90 10.43 8.93
C LEU A 172 -0.53 11.61 9.82
N GLY A 173 -0.68 11.39 11.11
CA GLY A 173 -0.24 12.28 12.17
C GLY A 173 1.06 11.79 12.80
N GLY A 174 1.76 12.65 13.52
CA GLY A 174 2.91 12.28 14.32
C GLY A 174 4.11 13.20 14.15
N PHE A 175 5.31 12.62 14.32
CA PHE A 175 6.54 13.38 14.45
C PHE A 175 7.70 12.72 13.70
N SER A 176 8.61 13.54 13.17
CA SER A 176 9.95 13.11 12.79
C SER A 176 10.99 13.91 13.55
N LYS A 177 12.05 13.26 14.05
CA LYS A 177 13.15 13.91 14.74
C LYS A 177 14.42 13.75 13.93
N ILE A 178 15.04 14.86 13.54
CA ILE A 178 16.24 14.87 12.70
C ILE A 178 17.53 14.61 13.49
N GLY A 179 18.65 14.37 12.81
CA GLY A 179 19.96 14.15 13.45
C GLY A 179 20.15 12.73 14.02
N TYR A 180 20.96 12.57 15.07
CA TYR A 180 21.24 11.27 15.72
C TYR A 180 20.49 11.11 17.05
N PRO A 181 19.85 9.97 17.31
CA PRO A 181 19.31 9.06 16.29
C PRO A 181 18.19 9.77 15.50
N GLY A 182 17.89 9.27 14.30
CA GLY A 182 16.70 9.66 13.58
C GLY A 182 15.51 8.84 14.07
N VAL A 183 14.38 9.49 14.35
CA VAL A 183 13.17 8.79 14.80
C VAL A 183 11.97 9.31 14.03
N VAL A 184 11.10 8.41 13.61
CA VAL A 184 9.82 8.75 12.96
C VAL A 184 8.72 8.01 13.71
N ILE A 185 7.67 8.72 14.10
CA ILE A 185 6.50 8.18 14.78
C ILE A 185 5.29 8.60 13.98
N VAL A 186 4.50 7.63 13.53
CA VAL A 186 3.30 7.88 12.72
C VAL A 186 2.08 7.22 13.33
N GLU A 187 0.93 7.86 13.15
CA GLU A 187 -0.39 7.33 13.52
C GLU A 187 -1.44 7.72 12.46
N GLY A 188 -2.27 6.76 12.07
CA GLY A 188 -3.36 6.99 11.14
C GLY A 188 -4.03 5.70 10.67
N PRO A 189 -4.70 5.72 9.51
CA PRO A 189 -5.22 4.50 8.89
C PRO A 189 -4.10 3.47 8.71
N GLU A 190 -4.38 2.22 9.09
CA GLU A 190 -3.37 1.15 9.07
C GLU A 190 -2.74 0.96 7.69
N GLU A 191 -3.56 0.95 6.63
CA GLU A 191 -3.10 0.91 5.23
C GLU A 191 -2.14 2.07 4.91
N GLY A 192 -2.47 3.28 5.37
CA GLY A 192 -1.62 4.46 5.18
C GLY A 192 -0.31 4.35 5.94
N CYS A 193 -0.33 3.84 7.17
CA CYS A 193 0.89 3.63 7.94
C CYS A 193 1.79 2.55 7.31
N MET A 194 1.21 1.47 6.78
CA MET A 194 1.95 0.41 6.10
C MET A 194 2.60 0.94 4.82
N GLU A 195 1.83 1.60 3.95
CA GLU A 195 2.33 2.23 2.73
C GLU A 195 3.44 3.25 3.03
N TYR A 196 3.26 4.08 4.06
CA TYR A 196 4.26 5.06 4.48
C TYR A 196 5.59 4.39 4.86
N ILE A 197 5.55 3.28 5.60
CA ILE A 197 6.78 2.56 5.96
C ILE A 197 7.42 1.89 4.75
N THR A 198 6.63 1.31 3.85
CA THR A 198 7.13 0.73 2.60
C THR A 198 7.87 1.79 1.77
N ARG A 199 7.29 2.98 1.62
CA ARG A 199 7.94 4.11 0.92
C ARG A 199 9.23 4.54 1.63
N LEU A 200 9.21 4.68 2.95
CA LEU A 200 10.41 5.05 3.70
C LEU A 200 11.52 4.01 3.57
N GLN A 201 11.21 2.71 3.65
CA GLN A 201 12.21 1.64 3.53
C GLN A 201 12.91 1.61 2.17
N ARG A 202 12.26 2.08 1.09
CA ARG A 202 12.85 2.21 -0.25
C ARG A 202 13.88 3.33 -0.38
N LEU A 203 13.92 4.27 0.57
CA LEU A 203 14.97 5.30 0.57
C LEU A 203 16.32 4.68 0.98
N ARG A 204 17.44 5.24 0.50
CA ARG A 204 18.78 4.76 0.87
C ARG A 204 19.12 5.09 2.32
N TRP A 205 19.09 4.12 3.23
CA TRP A 205 19.46 4.30 4.64
C TRP A 205 20.75 3.57 5.00
N LYS A 206 21.57 4.16 5.88
CA LYS A 206 22.65 3.41 6.55
C LYS A 206 22.09 2.36 7.50
N HIS A 207 20.97 2.69 8.16
CA HIS A 207 20.22 1.80 9.02
C HIS A 207 18.82 2.40 9.24
N PHE A 208 17.77 1.63 9.00
CA PHE A 208 16.37 2.00 9.24
C PHE A 208 15.59 0.76 9.69
N VAL A 209 14.85 0.86 10.78
CA VAL A 209 14.15 -0.29 11.38
C VAL A 209 12.86 0.17 12.06
N VAL A 210 11.80 -0.61 11.91
CA VAL A 210 10.58 -0.45 12.71
C VAL A 210 10.83 -1.07 14.08
N ARG A 211 10.71 -0.27 15.14
CA ARG A 211 10.96 -0.67 16.53
C ARG A 211 9.68 -0.88 17.34
N GLY A 212 8.57 -0.31 16.89
CA GLY A 212 7.26 -0.47 17.53
C GLY A 212 6.18 -0.41 16.47
N GLU A 213 5.20 -1.29 16.62
CA GLU A 213 4.03 -1.41 15.76
C GLU A 213 2.82 -1.73 16.63
N GLU A 214 1.74 -1.00 16.43
CA GLU A 214 0.48 -1.21 17.12
C GLU A 214 -0.65 -1.07 16.09
N ILE A 215 -1.54 -2.07 16.04
CA ILE A 215 -2.73 -2.07 15.18
C ILE A 215 -3.94 -2.18 16.10
N ILE A 216 -4.87 -1.24 15.97
CA ILE A 216 -6.04 -1.12 16.83
C ILE A 216 -7.30 -1.15 15.95
N ASP A 217 -8.15 -2.15 16.17
CA ASP A 217 -9.46 -2.21 15.52
C ASP A 217 -10.36 -1.07 16.00
N VAL A 218 -10.87 -0.27 15.07
CA VAL A 218 -11.81 0.81 15.36
C VAL A 218 -13.23 0.21 15.40
N PRO A 219 -13.92 0.28 16.55
CA PRO A 219 -15.28 -0.21 16.65
C PRO A 219 -16.21 0.61 15.77
N ALA A 220 -17.24 -0.02 15.19
CA ALA A 220 -18.19 0.62 14.27
C ALA A 220 -18.92 1.86 14.83
N SER A 221 -18.87 2.08 16.15
CA SER A 221 -19.48 3.23 16.84
C SER A 221 -18.56 4.45 16.97
N LYS A 222 -17.28 4.36 16.61
CA LYS A 222 -16.31 5.46 16.70
C LYS A 222 -15.71 5.75 15.33
N CYS A 223 -15.32 6.99 15.08
CA CYS A 223 -14.50 7.28 13.91
C CYS A 223 -13.01 7.08 14.24
N LEU A 224 -12.21 6.72 13.24
CA LEU A 224 -10.77 6.50 13.39
C LEU A 224 -10.06 7.70 14.04
N ASP A 225 -10.47 8.90 13.64
CA ASP A 225 -9.95 10.17 14.11
C ASP A 225 -10.22 10.46 15.60
N ASP A 226 -11.22 9.82 16.22
CA ASP A 226 -11.50 9.92 17.66
C ASP A 226 -10.57 9.02 18.49
N MET A 227 -9.94 8.04 17.85
CA MET A 227 -9.02 7.10 18.48
C MET A 227 -7.54 7.50 18.36
N ARG A 228 -7.26 8.51 17.51
CA ARG A 228 -5.94 9.11 17.38
C ARG A 228 -5.51 9.78 18.68
N ARG A 229 -4.24 9.58 19.05
CA ARG A 229 -3.60 10.19 20.23
C ARG A 229 -2.45 11.11 19.87
N LEU A 230 -1.86 10.95 18.69
CA LEU A 230 -0.85 11.85 18.15
C LEU A 230 -1.51 13.04 17.45
N PRO A 231 -0.79 14.15 17.24
CA PRO A 231 -1.32 15.27 16.48
C PRO A 231 -1.74 14.81 15.08
N ARG A 232 -2.84 15.37 14.56
CA ARG A 232 -3.34 15.07 13.20
C ARG A 232 -2.43 15.59 12.09
N GLY A 233 -1.62 16.61 12.41
CA GLY A 233 -0.57 17.09 11.53
C GLY A 233 0.72 16.31 11.74
N PHE A 234 1.65 16.49 10.82
CA PHE A 234 2.97 15.91 10.90
C PHE A 234 4.01 17.00 11.20
N GLU A 235 4.72 16.89 12.33
CA GLU A 235 5.68 17.89 12.77
C GLU A 235 7.12 17.34 12.69
N GLU A 236 8.01 18.13 12.09
CA GLU A 236 9.45 17.86 12.15
C GLU A 236 10.08 18.57 13.35
N LEU A 237 10.82 17.79 14.14
CA LEU A 237 11.54 18.19 15.33
C LEU A 237 13.03 18.26 15.06
N GLY A 238 13.67 19.27 15.64
CA GLY A 238 15.11 19.50 15.57
C GLY A 238 15.95 18.43 16.25
N SER A 239 17.26 18.46 15.99
CA SER A 239 18.20 17.42 16.44
C SER A 239 18.32 17.27 17.96
N LYS A 240 17.95 18.30 18.72
CA LYS A 240 17.98 18.34 20.19
C LYS A 240 16.61 18.15 20.84
N GLU A 241 15.56 17.91 20.06
CA GLU A 241 14.16 17.86 20.54
C GLU A 241 13.67 16.44 20.88
N MET A 242 14.59 15.50 21.14
CA MET A 242 14.22 14.15 21.60
C MET A 242 13.40 14.17 22.89
N GLY A 243 13.74 15.07 23.83
CA GLY A 243 13.00 15.24 25.08
C GLY A 243 11.55 15.64 24.85
N ARG A 244 11.34 16.63 23.97
CA ARG A 244 10.01 17.09 23.56
C ARG A 244 9.19 15.98 22.91
N MET A 245 9.79 15.23 21.97
CA MET A 245 9.14 14.08 21.34
C MET A 245 8.71 13.03 22.37
N ALA A 246 9.60 12.69 23.31
CA ALA A 246 9.30 11.73 24.36
C ALA A 246 8.19 12.23 25.31
N ASP A 247 8.15 13.52 25.62
CA ASP A 247 7.10 14.11 26.45
C ASP A 247 5.74 14.05 25.76
N GLU A 248 5.67 14.33 24.46
CA GLU A 248 4.45 14.19 23.66
C GLU A 248 3.98 12.73 23.60
N CYS A 249 4.89 11.78 23.37
CA CYS A 249 4.54 10.35 23.41
C CYS A 249 4.00 9.93 24.79
N ARG A 250 4.61 10.39 25.90
CA ARG A 250 4.10 10.07 27.25
C ARG A 250 2.71 10.65 27.52
N LYS A 251 2.40 11.83 26.97
CA LYS A 251 1.06 12.42 27.07
C LYS A 251 0.03 11.65 26.25
N ALA A 252 0.44 11.10 25.11
CA ALA A 252 -0.39 10.24 24.28
C ALA A 252 -0.64 8.85 24.92
N GLY A 253 0.16 8.43 25.91
CA GLY A 253 0.00 7.16 26.62
C GLY A 253 0.41 5.96 25.76
#